data_AF-A0A8E6L8L0-F1
#
_entry.id   AF-A0A8E6L8L0-F1
#
_cell.length_a   1.000
_cell.length_b   1.000
_cell.length_c   1.000
_cell.angle_alpha   90.00
_cell.angle_beta   90.00
_cell.angle_gamma   90.00
#
_symmetry.space_group_name_H-M   'P 1'
#
loop_
_entity.id
_entity.type
_entity.pdbx_description
1 polymer ?
#
loop_
_entity_poly.entity_id
_entity_poly.type
_entity_poly.pdbx_seq_one_letter_code
_entity_poly.pdbx_strand_id
1 'polypeptide(L)'
;MKLDLKSSPRHIKRLQNIAKVISGLGDVRVVIDDNTKGPYFDPVNKVCVLPNGDYSDDDFVSLIEGFTCHEAGHGRYTVSEVYSDAFNSVLMSSEGFTRFDDGMNAEFESLAEKRKAYSRAKRLTGLINLFDDVQMEEKVGNDYPDAKRRLAATYALMVKAGRMTPDISSRPENPVLFIEWYLLNSLRVKVLQQVGHKETLDPFFDYAQKILSPVISDVEEIFHDALGCENTQGCESLARKTLALLERLRDEAKEQQQQTEQEEQEAYDESETDTDTESEDKSLTSTDSREDDSEDDSEGQADTSDNADLAQEGCSEPSELAEDNEGNNEPTGGNPTGDNIIEDDTDAINPSESESDEASSTNVEDESNFSSAQWEILADLLDAFLSSDEDSEDYHDALAKEIEGIASKVSDDVKAEFGASEWDIPDLLIDLNVYNEALSLSHSIGSDLSVLQQVKMRGRNKTHERGITFDGNRLILSQMGVRDVFRAQSESKNRGHVGLVLVRDISASMANDERYIHAIKSDLALSMAAESLSKMHVSNIVFPFKESEFEIIKTFDQSVEESLSKFTLGCKGYYTLRDLL
;
A
#
# COMPACT_ATOMS: atom_id res chain seq x y z
N MET A 1 22.07 -16.73 14.54
CA MET A 1 22.95 -15.54 14.47
C MET A 1 22.01 -14.35 14.40
N LYS A 2 21.83 -13.57 15.47
CA LYS A 2 21.03 -12.33 15.36
C LYS A 2 21.76 -11.39 14.40
N LEU A 3 21.02 -10.79 13.47
CA LEU A 3 21.53 -9.74 12.60
C LEU A 3 21.54 -8.45 13.42
N ASP A 4 22.69 -7.80 13.50
CA ASP A 4 22.86 -6.49 14.16
C ASP A 4 22.32 -5.41 13.21
N LEU A 5 21.00 -5.20 13.27
CA LEU A 5 20.22 -4.37 12.33
C LEU A 5 20.32 -2.86 12.66
N LYS A 6 21.55 -2.36 12.77
CA LYS A 6 21.82 -0.91 12.78
C LYS A 6 21.66 -0.36 11.36
N SER A 7 20.67 0.51 11.17
CA SER A 7 20.44 1.38 9.98
C SER A 7 20.93 0.82 8.63
N SER A 8 20.62 -0.45 8.35
CA SER A 8 21.39 -1.20 7.36
C SER A 8 20.85 -0.98 5.95
N PRO A 9 21.67 -0.53 4.96
CA PRO A 9 21.25 -0.49 3.55
C PRO A 9 20.89 -1.86 2.97
N ARG A 10 21.14 -2.95 3.72
CA ARG A 10 20.66 -4.30 3.42
C ARG A 10 19.16 -4.48 3.69
N HIS A 11 18.56 -3.74 4.63
CA HIS A 11 17.14 -3.85 4.95
C HIS A 11 16.29 -3.25 3.81
N ILE A 12 16.54 -2.00 3.42
CA ILE A 12 15.77 -1.39 2.34
C ILE A 12 16.00 -2.14 1.02
N LYS A 13 17.23 -2.61 0.74
CA LYS A 13 17.49 -3.51 -0.40
C LYS A 13 16.79 -4.88 -0.28
N ARG A 14 16.46 -5.37 0.92
CA ARG A 14 15.62 -6.55 1.12
C ARG A 14 14.18 -6.25 0.71
N LEU A 15 13.61 -5.14 1.17
CA LEU A 15 12.26 -4.68 0.82
C LEU A 15 12.11 -4.39 -0.68
N GLN A 16 13.06 -3.66 -1.28
CA GLN A 16 13.10 -3.41 -2.73
C GLN A 16 13.17 -4.71 -3.55
N ASN A 17 13.96 -5.70 -3.11
CA ASN A 17 14.02 -7.01 -3.76
C ASN A 17 12.70 -7.79 -3.61
N ILE A 18 12.02 -7.71 -2.45
CA ILE A 18 10.72 -8.35 -2.22
C ILE A 18 9.69 -7.76 -3.19
N ALA A 19 9.52 -6.45 -3.21
CA ALA A 19 8.50 -5.79 -4.02
C ALA A 19 8.70 -6.01 -5.54
N LYS A 20 9.95 -5.95 -6.02
CA LYS A 20 10.27 -6.24 -7.44
C LYS A 20 10.05 -7.69 -7.83
N VAL A 21 10.39 -8.64 -6.95
CA VAL A 21 10.19 -10.08 -7.23
C VAL A 21 8.70 -10.42 -7.22
N ILE A 22 7.95 -9.98 -6.21
CA ILE A 22 6.53 -10.33 -6.06
C ILE A 22 5.71 -9.74 -7.21
N SER A 23 5.81 -8.43 -7.46
CA SER A 23 5.01 -7.76 -8.50
C SER A 23 5.37 -8.19 -9.93
N GLY A 24 6.59 -8.65 -10.18
CA GLY A 24 7.09 -8.84 -11.55
C GLY A 24 7.23 -7.53 -12.36
N LEU A 25 6.85 -6.38 -11.77
CA LEU A 25 7.06 -5.06 -12.34
C LEU A 25 8.51 -4.64 -12.08
N GLY A 26 9.33 -4.61 -13.13
CA GLY A 26 10.78 -4.39 -13.02
C GLY A 26 11.19 -3.09 -12.30
N ASP A 27 10.31 -2.09 -12.29
CA ASP A 27 10.56 -0.74 -11.82
C ASP A 27 10.04 -0.44 -10.41
N VAL A 28 9.35 -1.38 -9.75
CA VAL A 28 8.76 -1.12 -8.41
C VAL A 28 9.85 -0.76 -7.41
N ARG A 29 9.73 0.41 -6.78
CA ARG A 29 10.65 0.88 -5.74
C ARG A 29 10.02 0.73 -4.36
N VAL A 30 10.87 0.59 -3.36
CA VAL A 30 10.49 0.75 -1.96
C VAL A 30 11.32 1.88 -1.38
N VAL A 31 10.64 2.88 -0.85
CA VAL A 31 11.18 4.13 -0.30
C VAL A 31 10.81 4.17 1.18
N ILE A 32 11.74 4.59 2.04
CA ILE A 32 11.38 5.00 3.40
C ILE A 32 11.48 6.53 3.45
N ASP A 33 10.37 7.18 3.79
CA ASP A 33 10.27 8.62 3.88
C ASP A 33 9.87 9.07 5.29
N ASP A 34 10.78 9.81 5.91
CA ASP A 34 10.64 10.43 7.23
C ASP A 34 9.48 11.44 7.35
N ASN A 35 8.92 11.95 6.23
CA ASN A 35 7.74 12.82 6.25
C ASN A 35 6.41 12.04 6.18
N THR A 36 6.46 10.78 5.75
CA THR A 36 5.29 9.91 5.57
C THR A 36 4.90 9.27 6.90
N LYS A 37 3.62 9.33 7.26
CA LYS A 37 3.12 8.88 8.57
C LYS A 37 2.84 7.37 8.63
N GLY A 38 2.08 6.88 7.65
CA GLY A 38 1.72 5.48 7.45
C GLY A 38 2.11 5.04 6.03
N PRO A 39 2.28 3.73 5.79
CA PRO A 39 2.72 3.23 4.51
C PRO A 39 1.59 3.32 3.46
N TYR A 40 1.98 3.43 2.19
CA TYR A 40 1.05 3.42 1.05
C TYR A 40 1.75 2.92 -0.22
N PHE A 41 0.98 2.54 -1.24
CA PHE A 41 1.47 2.27 -2.58
C PHE A 41 1.03 3.38 -3.55
N ASP A 42 1.98 3.91 -4.31
CA ASP A 42 1.75 4.77 -5.46
C ASP A 42 1.80 3.90 -6.73
N PRO A 43 0.65 3.56 -7.34
CA PRO A 43 0.62 2.72 -8.55
C PRO A 43 1.13 3.46 -9.80
N VAL A 44 1.07 4.80 -9.82
CA VAL A 44 1.48 5.62 -10.96
C VAL A 44 3.01 5.68 -11.06
N ASN A 45 3.68 5.99 -9.95
CA ASN A 45 5.15 6.02 -9.87
C ASN A 45 5.77 4.66 -9.52
N LYS A 46 4.93 3.65 -9.23
CA LYS A 46 5.29 2.28 -8.83
C LYS A 46 6.18 2.28 -7.57
N VAL A 47 5.74 2.97 -6.52
CA VAL A 47 6.50 3.12 -5.28
C VAL A 47 5.68 2.67 -4.08
N CYS A 48 6.18 1.66 -3.36
CA CYS A 48 5.74 1.42 -1.98
C CYS A 48 6.51 2.39 -1.08
N VAL A 49 5.80 3.31 -0.43
CA VAL A 49 6.36 4.29 0.49
C VAL A 49 6.06 3.83 1.91
N LEU A 50 7.09 3.84 2.76
CA LEU A 50 7.04 3.35 4.13
C LEU A 50 7.47 4.45 5.11
N PRO A 51 6.91 4.49 6.33
CA PRO A 51 7.36 5.42 7.37
C PRO A 51 8.68 4.97 8.00
N ASN A 52 9.45 5.93 8.51
CA ASN A 52 10.63 5.61 9.32
C ASN A 52 10.23 5.29 10.77
N GLY A 53 10.79 4.22 11.34
CA GLY A 53 10.42 3.60 12.61
C GLY A 53 11.57 2.79 13.21
N ASP A 54 11.28 1.79 14.05
CA ASP A 54 12.31 0.94 14.65
C ASP A 54 12.47 -0.37 13.84
N TYR A 55 13.45 -0.41 12.93
CA TYR A 55 13.72 -1.61 12.13
C TYR A 55 14.56 -2.67 12.89
N SER A 56 14.70 -2.53 14.22
CA SER A 56 15.17 -3.57 15.14
C SER A 56 14.05 -4.31 15.87
N ASP A 57 12.80 -3.81 15.83
CA ASP A 57 11.62 -4.50 16.31
C ASP A 57 11.14 -5.56 15.30
N ASP A 58 11.13 -6.82 15.74
CA ASP A 58 10.70 -7.97 14.93
C ASP A 58 9.19 -7.88 14.57
N ASP A 59 8.33 -7.25 15.41
CA ASP A 59 6.90 -7.06 15.12
C ASP A 59 6.70 -5.97 14.04
N PHE A 60 7.27 -4.76 14.22
CA PHE A 60 7.21 -3.67 13.21
C PHE A 60 7.75 -4.10 11.84
N VAL A 61 8.90 -4.78 11.81
CA VAL A 61 9.49 -5.31 10.57
C VAL A 61 8.57 -6.33 9.90
N SER A 62 7.85 -7.16 10.67
CA SER A 62 6.90 -8.14 10.12
C SER A 62 5.66 -7.46 9.52
N LEU A 63 5.17 -6.38 10.11
CA LEU A 63 4.07 -5.59 9.54
C LEU A 63 4.49 -4.94 8.20
N ILE A 64 5.64 -4.27 8.18
CA ILE A 64 6.22 -3.65 6.98
C ILE A 64 6.49 -4.68 5.86
N GLU A 65 7.05 -5.84 6.19
CA GLU A 65 7.28 -6.89 5.17
C GLU A 65 5.99 -7.49 4.62
N GLY A 66 4.94 -7.64 5.43
CA GLY A 66 3.63 -8.11 4.96
C GLY A 66 2.96 -7.11 4.03
N PHE A 67 2.88 -5.83 4.45
CA PHE A 67 2.39 -4.73 3.62
C PHE A 67 3.11 -4.71 2.26
N THR A 68 4.45 -4.74 2.27
CA THR A 68 5.27 -4.78 1.05
C THR A 68 5.00 -6.02 0.17
N CYS A 69 4.58 -7.16 0.75
CA CYS A 69 4.21 -8.35 -0.02
C CYS A 69 2.82 -8.27 -0.64
N HIS A 70 1.86 -7.68 0.09
CA HIS A 70 0.47 -7.50 -0.35
C HIS A 70 0.38 -6.48 -1.50
N GLU A 71 0.89 -5.25 -1.30
CA GLU A 71 0.85 -4.18 -2.31
C GLU A 71 1.52 -4.61 -3.63
N ALA A 72 2.66 -5.29 -3.51
CA ALA A 72 3.37 -5.82 -4.68
C ALA A 72 2.58 -6.95 -5.37
N GLY A 73 1.73 -7.69 -4.65
CA GLY A 73 0.91 -8.75 -5.19
C GLY A 73 -0.28 -8.24 -6.02
N HIS A 74 -0.96 -7.18 -5.56
CA HIS A 74 -2.00 -6.50 -6.34
C HIS A 74 -1.50 -6.08 -7.72
N GLY A 75 -0.31 -5.48 -7.79
CA GLY A 75 0.36 -5.09 -9.05
C GLY A 75 0.71 -6.22 -10.02
N ARG A 76 0.30 -7.48 -9.74
CA ARG A 76 0.49 -8.66 -10.59
C ARG A 76 -0.77 -9.51 -10.79
N TYR A 77 -1.65 -9.59 -9.78
CA TYR A 77 -2.76 -10.55 -9.76
C TYR A 77 -4.16 -9.92 -9.69
N THR A 78 -4.24 -8.62 -9.43
CA THR A 78 -5.49 -7.85 -9.32
C THR A 78 -5.73 -7.05 -10.59
N VAL A 79 -6.99 -6.92 -11.00
CA VAL A 79 -7.42 -6.07 -12.13
C VAL A 79 -8.39 -5.01 -11.62
N SER A 80 -7.90 -3.78 -11.47
CA SER A 80 -8.64 -2.61 -10.94
C SER A 80 -9.98 -2.36 -11.64
N GLU A 81 -10.01 -2.56 -12.95
CA GLU A 81 -11.13 -2.29 -13.83
C GLU A 81 -12.36 -3.15 -13.47
N VAL A 82 -12.13 -4.36 -12.94
CA VAL A 82 -13.22 -5.26 -12.48
C VAL A 82 -13.98 -4.67 -11.30
N TYR A 83 -13.33 -3.93 -10.41
CA TYR A 83 -13.99 -3.26 -9.28
C TYR A 83 -14.90 -2.13 -9.77
N SER A 84 -14.39 -1.27 -10.66
CA SER A 84 -15.18 -0.17 -11.24
C SER A 84 -16.35 -0.69 -12.10
N ASP A 85 -16.12 -1.72 -12.91
CA ASP A 85 -17.17 -2.33 -13.75
C ASP A 85 -18.23 -3.02 -12.89
N ALA A 86 -17.84 -3.71 -11.80
CA ALA A 86 -18.77 -4.34 -10.89
C ALA A 86 -19.64 -3.33 -10.14
N PHE A 87 -19.03 -2.26 -9.62
CA PHE A 87 -19.72 -1.16 -8.94
C PHE A 87 -20.71 -0.45 -9.87
N ASN A 88 -20.24 -0.02 -11.06
CA ASN A 88 -21.07 0.64 -12.06
C ASN A 88 -22.18 -0.28 -12.58
N SER A 89 -21.93 -1.58 -12.75
CA SER A 89 -22.93 -2.58 -13.11
C SER A 89 -24.06 -2.67 -12.08
N VAL A 90 -23.77 -2.58 -10.78
CA VAL A 90 -24.82 -2.54 -9.73
C VAL A 90 -25.63 -1.25 -9.82
N LEU A 91 -24.99 -0.10 -10.02
CA LEU A 91 -25.71 1.17 -10.16
C LEU A 91 -26.63 1.16 -11.40
N MET A 92 -26.12 0.74 -12.56
CA MET A 92 -26.86 0.67 -13.83
C MET A 92 -28.02 -0.34 -13.83
N SER A 93 -27.99 -1.35 -12.95
CA SER A 93 -29.05 -2.35 -12.80
C SER A 93 -30.02 -2.08 -11.65
N SER A 94 -29.79 -1.01 -10.88
CA SER A 94 -30.62 -0.64 -9.74
C SER A 94 -31.89 0.11 -10.14
N GLU A 95 -32.95 -0.09 -9.35
CA GLU A 95 -34.21 0.64 -9.48
C GLU A 95 -33.99 2.16 -9.38
N GLY A 96 -34.71 2.92 -10.19
CA GLY A 96 -34.59 4.38 -10.26
C GLY A 96 -33.35 4.94 -10.97
N PHE A 97 -32.39 4.13 -11.43
CA PHE A 97 -31.22 4.64 -12.17
C PHE A 97 -31.62 5.29 -13.50
N THR A 98 -31.09 6.47 -13.80
CA THR A 98 -31.41 7.20 -15.04
C THR A 98 -30.24 7.26 -16.02
N ARG A 99 -29.03 7.62 -15.55
CA ARG A 99 -27.78 7.74 -16.33
C ARG A 99 -26.59 8.05 -15.41
N PHE A 100 -25.38 8.06 -15.98
CA PHE A 100 -24.27 8.84 -15.42
C PHE A 100 -24.30 10.28 -15.94
N ASP A 101 -23.78 11.22 -15.16
CA ASP A 101 -23.51 12.60 -15.60
C ASP A 101 -22.13 12.75 -16.26
N ASP A 102 -21.80 13.96 -16.73
CA ASP A 102 -20.53 14.27 -17.40
C ASP A 102 -19.29 14.10 -16.49
N GLY A 103 -19.48 13.90 -15.19
CA GLY A 103 -18.44 13.61 -14.18
C GLY A 103 -18.51 12.18 -13.64
N MET A 104 -19.15 11.25 -14.36
CA MET A 104 -19.32 9.83 -13.99
C MET A 104 -20.11 9.57 -12.68
N ASN A 105 -20.91 10.54 -12.22
CA ASN A 105 -21.80 10.34 -11.07
C ASN A 105 -23.13 9.74 -11.53
N ALA A 106 -23.63 8.71 -10.84
CA ALA A 106 -24.92 8.13 -11.17
C ALA A 106 -26.09 9.03 -10.70
N GLU A 107 -26.96 9.39 -11.63
CA GLU A 107 -28.26 10.03 -11.38
C GLU A 107 -29.35 8.96 -11.14
N PHE A 108 -30.29 9.28 -10.26
CA PHE A 108 -31.44 8.44 -9.89
C PHE A 108 -32.72 9.27 -9.78
N GLU A 109 -33.89 8.64 -9.91
CA GLU A 109 -35.20 9.27 -9.74
C GLU A 109 -35.43 9.78 -8.30
N SER A 110 -34.89 9.09 -7.28
CA SER A 110 -34.88 9.56 -5.89
C SER A 110 -33.56 9.33 -5.15
N LEU A 111 -33.37 10.11 -4.07
CA LEU A 111 -32.23 9.95 -3.16
C LEU A 111 -32.28 8.63 -2.38
N ALA A 112 -33.46 8.05 -2.17
CA ALA A 112 -33.62 6.78 -1.46
C ALA A 112 -33.12 5.60 -2.32
N GLU A 113 -33.48 5.60 -3.60
CA GLU A 113 -32.96 4.65 -4.59
C GLU A 113 -31.45 4.82 -4.77
N LYS A 114 -30.96 6.07 -4.90
CA LYS A 114 -29.51 6.33 -4.99
C LYS A 114 -28.75 5.75 -3.80
N ARG A 115 -29.22 5.96 -2.56
CA ARG A 115 -28.59 5.35 -1.38
C ARG A 115 -28.57 3.84 -1.50
N LYS A 116 -29.74 3.18 -1.55
CA LYS A 116 -29.88 1.72 -1.67
C LYS A 116 -29.00 1.10 -2.76
N ALA A 117 -28.88 1.75 -3.92
CA ALA A 117 -28.01 1.32 -5.01
C ALA A 117 -26.51 1.44 -4.66
N TYR A 118 -26.09 2.55 -4.05
CA TYR A 118 -24.72 2.74 -3.58
C TYR A 118 -24.39 1.83 -2.38
N SER A 119 -25.30 1.63 -1.41
CA SER A 119 -25.11 0.67 -0.31
C SER A 119 -24.84 -0.72 -0.89
N ARG A 120 -25.71 -1.19 -1.81
CA ARG A 120 -25.52 -2.48 -2.51
C ARG A 120 -24.20 -2.56 -3.29
N ALA A 121 -23.83 -1.48 -3.98
CA ALA A 121 -22.59 -1.43 -4.76
C ALA A 121 -21.34 -1.49 -3.85
N LYS A 122 -21.33 -0.75 -2.74
CA LYS A 122 -20.30 -0.83 -1.68
C LYS A 122 -20.19 -2.25 -1.12
N ARG A 123 -21.32 -2.87 -0.73
CA ARG A 123 -21.35 -4.26 -0.22
C ARG A 123 -20.78 -5.25 -1.24
N LEU A 124 -21.04 -5.08 -2.54
CA LEU A 124 -20.43 -5.92 -3.57
C LEU A 124 -18.91 -5.69 -3.65
N THR A 125 -18.43 -4.45 -3.74
CA THR A 125 -16.98 -4.17 -3.86
C THR A 125 -16.19 -4.57 -2.62
N GLY A 126 -16.77 -4.46 -1.42
CA GLY A 126 -16.18 -5.00 -0.19
C GLY A 126 -15.97 -6.51 -0.29
N LEU A 127 -17.01 -7.25 -0.71
CA LEU A 127 -16.92 -8.70 -0.94
C LEU A 127 -15.91 -9.07 -2.05
N ILE A 128 -15.84 -8.31 -3.15
CA ILE A 128 -14.80 -8.50 -4.19
C ILE A 128 -13.41 -8.41 -3.55
N ASN A 129 -13.20 -7.40 -2.72
CA ASN A 129 -11.92 -7.16 -2.05
C ASN A 129 -11.52 -8.36 -1.18
N LEU A 130 -12.42 -8.86 -0.33
CA LEU A 130 -12.14 -10.02 0.53
C LEU A 130 -11.72 -11.28 -0.25
N PHE A 131 -12.29 -11.51 -1.44
CA PHE A 131 -11.94 -12.65 -2.27
C PHE A 131 -10.69 -12.41 -3.13
N ASP A 132 -10.46 -11.20 -3.65
CA ASP A 132 -9.27 -10.89 -4.43
C ASP A 132 -8.01 -10.82 -3.56
N ASP A 133 -8.09 -10.28 -2.34
CA ASP A 133 -7.06 -10.38 -1.29
C ASP A 133 -6.59 -11.82 -1.09
N VAL A 134 -7.55 -12.72 -0.87
CA VAL A 134 -7.29 -14.13 -0.54
C VAL A 134 -6.73 -14.87 -1.75
N GLN A 135 -7.30 -14.66 -2.94
CA GLN A 135 -6.79 -15.18 -4.21
C GLN A 135 -5.35 -14.70 -4.49
N MET A 136 -5.09 -13.41 -4.29
CA MET A 136 -3.80 -12.78 -4.52
C MET A 136 -2.76 -13.24 -3.50
N GLU A 137 -3.07 -13.23 -2.20
CA GLU A 137 -2.16 -13.73 -1.16
C GLU A 137 -1.84 -15.22 -1.33
N GLU A 138 -2.80 -16.03 -1.81
CA GLU A 138 -2.53 -17.44 -2.09
C GLU A 138 -1.52 -17.59 -3.24
N LYS A 139 -1.72 -16.91 -4.37
CA LYS A 139 -0.79 -16.93 -5.51
C LYS A 139 0.58 -16.37 -5.16
N VAL A 140 0.64 -15.22 -4.49
CA VAL A 140 1.87 -14.64 -3.95
C VAL A 140 2.57 -15.64 -3.02
N GLY A 141 1.81 -16.34 -2.18
CA GLY A 141 2.33 -17.35 -1.28
C GLY A 141 2.80 -18.65 -1.95
N ASN A 142 2.21 -19.02 -3.09
CA ASN A 142 2.56 -20.19 -3.88
C ASN A 142 3.80 -19.95 -4.76
N ASP A 143 3.86 -18.82 -5.47
CA ASP A 143 5.05 -18.40 -6.24
C ASP A 143 6.22 -18.05 -5.31
N TYR A 144 5.93 -17.46 -4.13
CA TYR A 144 6.93 -16.98 -3.19
C TYR A 144 6.63 -17.48 -1.76
N PRO A 145 7.08 -18.69 -1.38
CA PRO A 145 6.81 -19.28 -0.06
C PRO A 145 7.23 -18.42 1.15
N ASP A 146 8.23 -17.55 0.98
CA ASP A 146 8.64 -16.58 2.01
C ASP A 146 7.66 -15.41 2.18
N ALA A 147 6.87 -15.07 1.16
CA ALA A 147 5.77 -14.12 1.26
C ALA A 147 4.59 -14.73 2.04
N LYS A 148 4.24 -16.01 1.80
CA LYS A 148 3.21 -16.72 2.60
C LYS A 148 3.49 -16.66 4.09
N ARG A 149 4.76 -16.81 4.48
CA ARG A 149 5.20 -16.72 5.89
C ARG A 149 5.13 -15.30 6.48
N ARG A 150 5.25 -14.25 5.65
CA ARG A 150 5.15 -12.84 6.07
C ARG A 150 3.70 -12.44 6.28
N LEU A 151 2.87 -12.63 5.26
CA LEU A 151 1.44 -12.34 5.28
C LEU A 151 0.75 -13.03 6.47
N ALA A 152 1.06 -14.32 6.72
CA ALA A 152 0.57 -15.05 7.89
C ALA A 152 1.03 -14.47 9.25
N ALA A 153 2.22 -13.86 9.33
CA ALA A 153 2.72 -13.21 10.53
C ALA A 153 2.06 -11.85 10.74
N THR A 154 1.92 -11.06 9.68
CA THR A 154 1.22 -9.76 9.66
C THR A 154 -0.24 -9.91 10.07
N TYR A 155 -0.92 -10.93 9.55
CA TYR A 155 -2.26 -11.32 9.99
C TYR A 155 -2.31 -11.63 11.49
N ALA A 156 -1.41 -12.50 11.99
CA ALA A 156 -1.36 -12.84 13.41
C ALA A 156 -1.09 -11.63 14.32
N LEU A 157 -0.26 -10.67 13.89
CA LEU A 157 0.00 -9.43 14.62
C LEU A 157 -1.22 -8.49 14.63
N MET A 158 -1.91 -8.35 13.50
CA MET A 158 -3.11 -7.50 13.38
C MET A 158 -4.30 -8.05 14.19
N VAL A 159 -4.48 -9.37 14.20
CA VAL A 159 -5.43 -10.04 15.10
C VAL A 159 -5.05 -9.84 16.57
N LYS A 160 -3.77 -10.03 16.94
CA LYS A 160 -3.24 -9.78 18.30
C LYS A 160 -3.45 -8.33 18.76
N ALA A 161 -3.42 -7.38 17.84
CA ALA A 161 -3.69 -5.96 18.08
C ALA A 161 -5.20 -5.60 18.13
N GLY A 162 -6.11 -6.56 17.94
CA GLY A 162 -7.56 -6.32 17.93
C GLY A 162 -8.05 -5.56 16.69
N ARG A 163 -7.30 -5.60 15.59
CA ARG A 163 -7.61 -4.88 14.32
C ARG A 163 -8.36 -5.73 13.29
N MET A 164 -8.65 -6.98 13.61
CA MET A 164 -9.30 -7.97 12.73
C MET A 164 -10.60 -8.53 13.31
N THR A 165 -11.06 -8.00 14.44
CA THR A 165 -12.19 -8.53 15.21
C THR A 165 -12.91 -7.35 15.86
N PRO A 166 -14.24 -7.20 15.69
CA PRO A 166 -15.00 -6.19 16.43
C PRO A 166 -15.02 -6.53 17.93
N ASP A 167 -15.46 -5.59 18.77
CA ASP A 167 -15.73 -5.92 20.17
C ASP A 167 -16.91 -6.91 20.25
N ILE A 168 -16.71 -7.98 21.02
CA ILE A 168 -17.68 -9.05 21.28
C ILE A 168 -18.31 -8.93 22.68
N SER A 169 -18.08 -7.82 23.38
CA SER A 169 -18.64 -7.55 24.71
C SER A 169 -20.14 -7.18 24.70
N SER A 170 -20.67 -6.78 23.54
CA SER A 170 -22.03 -6.26 23.33
C SER A 170 -22.73 -6.94 22.12
N ARG A 171 -23.87 -6.40 21.66
CA ARG A 171 -24.45 -6.72 20.33
C ARG A 171 -23.59 -6.01 19.26
N PRO A 172 -23.35 -6.55 18.05
CA PRO A 172 -22.41 -5.96 17.11
C PRO A 172 -22.81 -4.53 16.74
N GLU A 173 -22.02 -3.54 17.17
CA GLU A 173 -22.32 -2.11 16.96
C GLU A 173 -22.22 -1.71 15.48
N ASN A 174 -21.41 -2.44 14.71
CA ASN A 174 -21.29 -2.32 13.27
C ASN A 174 -21.50 -3.69 12.58
N PRO A 175 -22.65 -3.93 11.94
CA PRO A 175 -22.95 -5.17 11.20
C PRO A 175 -22.06 -5.43 9.98
N VAL A 176 -21.60 -4.38 9.30
CA VAL A 176 -20.71 -4.46 8.12
C VAL A 176 -19.39 -5.12 8.49
N LEU A 177 -18.67 -4.52 9.43
CA LEU A 177 -17.41 -5.02 9.97
C LEU A 177 -17.58 -6.41 10.59
N PHE A 178 -18.68 -6.67 11.29
CA PHE A 178 -18.92 -7.98 11.89
C PHE A 178 -18.95 -9.12 10.85
N ILE A 179 -19.71 -8.95 9.76
CA ILE A 179 -19.80 -9.97 8.71
C ILE A 179 -18.51 -10.02 7.87
N GLU A 180 -17.93 -8.87 7.50
CA GLU A 180 -16.71 -8.84 6.69
C GLU A 180 -15.50 -9.41 7.44
N TRP A 181 -15.32 -9.10 8.73
CA TRP A 181 -14.29 -9.74 9.54
C TRP A 181 -14.58 -11.23 9.75
N TYR A 182 -15.83 -11.67 9.91
CA TYR A 182 -16.12 -13.11 9.99
C TYR A 182 -15.73 -13.85 8.71
N LEU A 183 -16.10 -13.32 7.54
CA LEU A 183 -15.76 -13.87 6.24
C LEU A 183 -14.24 -13.86 6.02
N LEU A 184 -13.56 -12.73 6.21
CA LEU A 184 -12.12 -12.59 5.95
C LEU A 184 -11.27 -13.45 6.90
N ASN A 185 -11.57 -13.50 8.19
CA ASN A 185 -10.86 -14.40 9.11
C ASN A 185 -11.12 -15.88 8.76
N SER A 186 -12.36 -16.23 8.38
CA SER A 186 -12.67 -17.60 7.95
C SER A 186 -11.92 -17.99 6.68
N LEU A 187 -11.82 -17.10 5.68
CA LEU A 187 -11.03 -17.30 4.48
C LEU A 187 -9.53 -17.43 4.79
N ARG A 188 -8.97 -16.52 5.60
CA ARG A 188 -7.55 -16.56 6.01
C ARG A 188 -7.19 -17.84 6.77
N VAL A 189 -8.08 -18.35 7.61
CA VAL A 189 -7.89 -19.62 8.34
C VAL A 189 -8.12 -20.86 7.46
N LYS A 190 -9.21 -20.91 6.69
CA LYS A 190 -9.63 -22.12 5.93
C LYS A 190 -8.93 -22.25 4.57
N VAL A 191 -8.79 -21.14 3.83
CA VAL A 191 -8.18 -21.11 2.48
C VAL A 191 -6.66 -20.92 2.60
N LEU A 192 -6.21 -19.78 3.17
CA LEU A 192 -4.78 -19.46 3.23
C LEU A 192 -3.98 -20.28 4.25
N GLN A 193 -4.66 -20.96 5.18
CA GLN A 193 -4.08 -21.75 6.28
C GLN A 193 -3.27 -20.88 7.26
N GLN A 194 -3.65 -19.61 7.42
CA GLN A 194 -3.04 -18.67 8.36
C GLN A 194 -3.61 -18.90 9.77
N VAL A 195 -2.76 -19.09 10.78
CA VAL A 195 -3.19 -19.48 12.14
C VAL A 195 -3.74 -18.31 12.97
N GLY A 196 -3.34 -17.07 12.64
CA GLY A 196 -3.74 -15.87 13.37
C GLY A 196 -3.29 -15.87 14.84
N HIS A 197 -4.02 -15.12 15.68
CA HIS A 197 -3.83 -15.09 17.14
C HIS A 197 -5.05 -15.69 17.84
N LYS A 198 -4.93 -16.97 18.22
CA LYS A 198 -6.03 -17.80 18.75
C LYS A 198 -6.74 -17.23 19.97
N GLU A 199 -6.01 -16.59 20.89
CA GLU A 199 -6.60 -16.01 22.10
C GLU A 199 -7.59 -14.86 21.79
N THR A 200 -7.53 -14.29 20.57
CA THR A 200 -8.50 -13.31 20.05
C THR A 200 -9.51 -13.95 19.09
N LEU A 201 -9.07 -14.87 18.21
CA LEU A 201 -9.93 -15.48 17.18
C LEU A 201 -10.89 -16.52 17.71
N ASP A 202 -10.43 -17.42 18.58
CA ASP A 202 -11.26 -18.54 19.05
C ASP A 202 -12.52 -17.98 19.78
N PRO A 203 -12.45 -16.93 20.63
CA PRO A 203 -13.63 -16.25 21.17
C PRO A 203 -14.52 -15.52 20.14
N PHE A 204 -13.93 -14.94 19.09
CA PHE A 204 -14.68 -14.26 18.01
C PHE A 204 -15.45 -15.27 17.16
N PHE A 205 -14.83 -16.39 16.78
CA PHE A 205 -15.51 -17.48 16.08
C PHE A 205 -16.57 -18.15 16.97
N ASP A 206 -16.30 -18.38 18.25
CA ASP A 206 -17.28 -18.86 19.23
C ASP A 206 -18.49 -17.91 19.34
N TYR A 207 -18.30 -16.60 19.22
CA TYR A 207 -19.38 -15.61 19.23
C TYR A 207 -20.14 -15.60 17.89
N ALA A 208 -19.42 -15.53 16.77
CA ALA A 208 -20.02 -15.51 15.43
C ALA A 208 -20.82 -16.77 15.13
N GLN A 209 -20.35 -17.95 15.56
CA GLN A 209 -21.09 -19.19 15.42
C GLN A 209 -22.42 -19.16 16.18
N LYS A 210 -22.54 -18.51 17.35
CA LYS A 210 -23.81 -18.41 18.08
C LYS A 210 -24.89 -17.61 17.36
N ILE A 211 -24.50 -16.69 16.47
CA ILE A 211 -25.41 -15.84 15.69
C ILE A 211 -25.66 -16.44 14.30
N LEU A 212 -24.59 -16.91 13.63
CA LEU A 212 -24.64 -17.40 12.26
C LEU A 212 -24.93 -18.91 12.13
N SER A 213 -25.03 -19.67 13.24
CA SER A 213 -25.30 -21.12 13.19
C SER A 213 -26.51 -21.55 12.34
N PRO A 214 -27.62 -20.80 12.20
CA PRO A 214 -28.74 -21.24 11.37
C PRO A 214 -28.40 -21.26 9.87
N VAL A 215 -27.35 -20.55 9.45
CA VAL A 215 -26.98 -20.32 8.04
C VAL A 215 -25.51 -20.64 7.76
N ILE A 216 -24.81 -21.25 8.71
CA ILE A 216 -23.36 -21.44 8.66
C ILE A 216 -22.94 -22.40 7.55
N SER A 217 -23.78 -23.38 7.19
CA SER A 217 -23.47 -24.37 6.14
C SER A 217 -23.33 -23.73 4.76
N ASP A 218 -24.21 -22.79 4.45
CA ASP A 218 -24.28 -22.06 3.20
C ASP A 218 -23.10 -21.09 3.08
N VAL A 219 -22.68 -20.51 4.21
CA VAL A 219 -21.48 -19.66 4.28
C VAL A 219 -20.20 -20.52 4.21
N GLU A 220 -20.22 -21.78 4.64
CA GLU A 220 -19.09 -22.70 4.41
C GLU A 220 -18.93 -23.12 2.94
N GLU A 221 -20.01 -23.15 2.15
CA GLU A 221 -19.92 -23.36 0.68
C GLU A 221 -19.10 -22.25 0.00
N ILE A 222 -19.26 -21.00 0.42
CA ILE A 222 -18.46 -19.86 -0.08
C ILE A 222 -16.96 -20.07 0.16
N PHE A 223 -16.58 -20.58 1.34
CA PHE A 223 -15.17 -20.86 1.65
C PHE A 223 -14.60 -22.02 0.83
N HIS A 224 -15.45 -22.91 0.31
CA HIS A 224 -15.05 -23.94 -0.65
C HIS A 224 -14.87 -23.37 -2.05
N ASP A 225 -15.84 -22.58 -2.54
CA ASP A 225 -15.76 -21.91 -3.85
C ASP A 225 -14.55 -20.97 -3.96
N ALA A 226 -14.16 -20.31 -2.87
CA ALA A 226 -13.00 -19.41 -2.84
C ALA A 226 -11.67 -20.09 -3.22
N LEU A 227 -11.55 -21.42 -3.01
CA LEU A 227 -10.40 -22.21 -3.48
C LEU A 227 -10.34 -22.36 -5.02
N GLY A 228 -11.42 -22.01 -5.73
CA GLY A 228 -11.52 -22.02 -7.19
C GLY A 228 -11.32 -20.66 -7.86
N CYS A 229 -11.08 -19.58 -7.10
CA CYS A 229 -10.93 -18.24 -7.65
C CYS A 229 -9.58 -18.05 -8.36
N GLU A 230 -9.53 -18.23 -9.68
CA GLU A 230 -8.29 -18.06 -10.46
C GLU A 230 -7.94 -16.60 -10.83
N ASN A 231 -8.80 -15.61 -10.60
CA ASN A 231 -8.58 -14.18 -10.95
C ASN A 231 -9.69 -13.28 -10.38
N THR A 232 -9.50 -11.95 -10.45
CA THR A 232 -10.45 -10.94 -9.95
C THR A 232 -11.87 -11.06 -10.53
N GLN A 233 -12.05 -11.53 -11.77
CA GLN A 233 -13.40 -11.77 -12.31
C GLN A 233 -14.06 -12.99 -11.66
N GLY A 234 -13.28 -14.02 -11.30
CA GLY A 234 -13.74 -15.13 -10.46
C GLY A 234 -14.12 -14.68 -9.05
N CYS A 235 -13.33 -13.78 -8.46
CA CYS A 235 -13.65 -13.14 -7.18
C CYS A 235 -14.93 -12.30 -7.27
N GLU A 236 -15.14 -11.58 -8.37
CA GLU A 236 -16.36 -10.81 -8.65
C GLU A 236 -17.61 -11.69 -8.83
N SER A 237 -17.46 -12.82 -9.51
CA SER A 237 -18.53 -13.82 -9.63
C SER A 237 -18.89 -14.44 -8.28
N LEU A 238 -17.90 -14.75 -7.43
CA LEU A 238 -18.12 -15.25 -6.07
C LEU A 238 -18.70 -14.17 -5.13
N ALA A 239 -18.29 -12.92 -5.28
CA ALA A 239 -18.86 -11.79 -4.56
C ALA A 239 -20.36 -11.60 -4.88
N ARG A 240 -20.76 -11.76 -6.16
CA ARG A 240 -22.18 -11.76 -6.54
C ARG A 240 -22.95 -12.96 -5.98
N LYS A 241 -22.37 -14.18 -6.01
CA LYS A 241 -22.97 -15.36 -5.38
C LYS A 241 -23.15 -15.15 -3.87
N THR A 242 -22.15 -14.60 -3.20
CA THR A 242 -22.15 -14.29 -1.76
C THR A 242 -23.19 -13.24 -1.41
N LEU A 243 -23.27 -12.14 -2.16
CA LEU A 243 -24.27 -11.09 -1.91
C LEU A 243 -25.70 -11.64 -2.10
N ALA A 244 -25.95 -12.38 -3.18
CA ALA A 244 -27.25 -13.02 -3.42
C ALA A 244 -27.58 -14.09 -2.36
N LEU A 245 -26.58 -14.79 -1.81
CA LEU A 245 -26.77 -15.69 -0.68
C LEU A 245 -27.21 -14.92 0.57
N LEU A 246 -26.48 -13.88 0.97
CA LEU A 246 -26.82 -13.08 2.17
C LEU A 246 -28.23 -12.47 2.07
N GLU A 247 -28.68 -12.11 0.87
CA GLU A 247 -30.06 -11.67 0.62
C GLU A 247 -31.08 -12.79 0.81
N ARG A 248 -30.83 -14.01 0.29
CA ARG A 248 -31.68 -15.18 0.53
C ARG A 248 -31.77 -15.50 2.03
N LEU A 249 -30.62 -15.58 2.71
CA LEU A 249 -30.52 -15.93 4.13
C LEU A 249 -31.24 -14.91 5.02
N ARG A 250 -31.23 -13.62 4.65
CA ARG A 250 -32.03 -12.58 5.33
C ARG A 250 -33.52 -12.86 5.23
N ASP A 251 -34.00 -13.17 4.04
CA ASP A 251 -35.44 -13.36 3.80
C ASP A 251 -35.93 -14.67 4.43
N GLU A 252 -35.15 -15.74 4.36
CA GLU A 252 -35.39 -16.99 5.08
C GLU A 252 -35.41 -16.78 6.60
N ALA A 253 -34.48 -16.01 7.18
CA ALA A 253 -34.48 -15.71 8.61
C ALA A 253 -35.75 -14.93 9.04
N LYS A 254 -36.23 -14.00 8.21
CA LYS A 254 -37.49 -13.27 8.46
C LYS A 254 -38.73 -14.15 8.34
N GLU A 255 -38.72 -15.15 7.46
CA GLU A 255 -39.81 -16.14 7.37
C GLU A 255 -39.79 -17.12 8.56
N GLN A 256 -38.61 -17.55 9.02
CA GLN A 256 -38.45 -18.43 10.18
C GLN A 256 -38.82 -17.75 11.50
N GLN A 257 -38.48 -16.46 11.68
CA GLN A 257 -38.95 -15.66 12.81
C GLN A 257 -40.49 -15.67 12.89
N GLN A 258 -41.16 -15.36 11.79
CA GLN A 258 -42.63 -15.29 11.74
C GLN A 258 -43.30 -16.66 11.99
N GLN A 259 -42.68 -17.77 11.55
CA GLN A 259 -43.17 -19.13 11.85
C GLN A 259 -43.00 -19.43 13.35
N THR A 260 -41.82 -19.18 13.91
CA THR A 260 -41.54 -19.43 15.33
C THR A 260 -42.44 -18.59 16.25
N GLU A 261 -42.70 -17.32 15.91
CA GLU A 261 -43.66 -16.46 16.65
C GLU A 261 -45.10 -16.98 16.62
N GLN A 262 -45.52 -17.63 15.53
CA GLN A 262 -46.86 -18.22 15.42
C GLN A 262 -46.95 -19.52 16.22
N GLU A 263 -45.94 -20.39 16.16
CA GLU A 263 -45.89 -21.62 16.96
C GLU A 263 -45.80 -21.33 18.47
N GLU A 264 -45.01 -20.34 18.89
CA GLU A 264 -44.96 -19.89 20.29
C GLU A 264 -46.31 -19.33 20.77
N GLN A 265 -47.11 -18.71 19.88
CA GLN A 265 -48.45 -18.20 20.21
C GLN A 265 -49.51 -19.32 20.27
N GLU A 266 -49.55 -20.23 19.29
CA GLU A 266 -50.50 -21.35 19.28
C GLU A 266 -50.24 -22.32 20.45
N ALA A 267 -48.98 -22.59 20.80
CA ALA A 267 -48.62 -23.38 21.97
C ALA A 267 -49.01 -22.71 23.31
N TYR A 268 -49.07 -21.37 23.35
CA TYR A 268 -49.55 -20.64 24.52
C TYR A 268 -51.08 -20.75 24.64
N ASP A 269 -51.82 -20.59 23.54
CA ASP A 269 -53.29 -20.58 23.53
C ASP A 269 -53.88 -21.99 23.79
N GLU A 270 -53.24 -23.07 23.33
CA GLU A 270 -53.64 -24.44 23.75
C GLU A 270 -53.49 -24.65 25.27
N SER A 271 -52.52 -24.00 25.92
CA SER A 271 -52.19 -24.22 27.34
C SER A 271 -53.20 -23.63 28.34
N GLU A 272 -54.00 -22.64 27.94
CA GLU A 272 -55.05 -22.02 28.78
C GLU A 272 -56.38 -22.82 28.77
N THR A 273 -56.51 -23.85 27.92
CA THR A 273 -57.82 -24.50 27.67
C THR A 273 -58.29 -25.53 28.72
N ASP A 274 -57.50 -25.85 29.76
CA ASP A 274 -57.77 -26.97 30.69
C ASP A 274 -57.97 -26.56 32.17
N THR A 275 -58.64 -25.42 32.44
CA THR A 275 -59.23 -25.12 33.77
C THR A 275 -60.68 -24.64 33.70
N ASP A 276 -61.58 -25.58 33.43
CA ASP A 276 -63.04 -25.35 33.42
C ASP A 276 -63.63 -25.29 34.85
N THR A 277 -64.11 -24.11 35.31
CA THR A 277 -65.12 -24.03 36.40
C THR A 277 -65.81 -22.65 36.48
N GLU A 278 -67.12 -22.61 36.23
CA GLU A 278 -67.96 -21.40 36.37
C GLU A 278 -68.17 -20.95 37.84
N SER A 279 -68.32 -19.63 38.09
CA SER A 279 -69.50 -19.10 38.84
C SER A 279 -69.68 -17.57 38.83
N GLU A 280 -70.95 -17.19 38.85
CA GLU A 280 -71.62 -15.88 38.75
C GLU A 280 -71.06 -14.62 39.47
N ASP A 281 -71.04 -13.50 38.71
CA ASP A 281 -71.66 -12.18 39.02
C ASP A 281 -71.80 -11.70 40.49
N LYS A 282 -71.07 -10.62 40.84
CA LYS A 282 -71.74 -9.34 41.26
C LYS A 282 -70.92 -8.06 41.44
N SER A 283 -71.55 -6.99 40.92
CA SER A 283 -71.71 -5.65 41.52
C SER A 283 -70.68 -4.53 41.27
N LEU A 284 -71.23 -3.31 41.20
CA LEU A 284 -70.58 -2.02 40.97
C LEU A 284 -70.31 -1.29 42.31
N THR A 285 -69.19 -0.58 42.42
CA THR A 285 -69.10 0.67 43.20
C THR A 285 -68.13 1.65 42.55
N SER A 286 -68.60 2.87 42.26
CA SER A 286 -67.76 4.00 41.84
C SER A 286 -67.26 4.79 43.05
N THR A 287 -66.01 5.26 42.99
CA THR A 287 -65.59 6.49 43.70
C THR A 287 -64.62 7.30 42.83
N ASP A 288 -65.09 8.44 42.33
CA ASP A 288 -64.25 9.52 41.80
C ASP A 288 -63.52 10.21 42.98
N SER A 289 -62.29 10.66 42.78
CA SER A 289 -61.51 11.48 43.70
C SER A 289 -60.37 12.13 42.91
N ARG A 290 -60.34 13.47 42.94
CA ARG A 290 -59.59 14.32 41.99
C ARG A 290 -58.47 15.10 42.69
N GLU A 291 -57.60 15.69 41.85
CA GLU A 291 -57.00 17.02 41.99
C GLU A 291 -56.36 17.39 43.35
N ASP A 292 -55.03 17.61 43.36
CA ASP A 292 -54.48 18.97 43.51
C ASP A 292 -53.04 19.07 42.95
N ASP A 293 -52.58 20.30 42.69
CA ASP A 293 -51.44 20.66 41.83
C ASP A 293 -50.03 20.68 42.46
N SER A 294 -49.00 20.61 41.60
CA SER A 294 -47.91 21.62 41.44
C SER A 294 -46.67 21.03 40.74
N GLU A 295 -45.89 21.74 39.91
CA GLU A 295 -46.07 22.91 39.01
C GLU A 295 -44.75 23.06 38.18
N ASP A 296 -44.66 24.00 37.23
CA ASP A 296 -43.45 24.43 36.47
C ASP A 296 -42.74 23.40 35.51
N ASP A 297 -42.26 23.78 34.31
CA ASP A 297 -42.54 24.97 33.48
C ASP A 297 -42.07 24.78 32.00
N SER A 298 -42.54 25.68 31.12
CA SER A 298 -41.92 26.17 29.88
C SER A 298 -41.78 25.26 28.65
N GLU A 299 -42.73 25.47 27.74
CA GLU A 299 -42.59 25.30 26.27
C GLU A 299 -41.30 25.95 25.71
N GLY A 300 -40.73 25.34 24.66
CA GLY A 300 -39.60 25.89 23.90
C GLY A 300 -39.72 25.57 22.40
N GLN A 301 -39.76 26.61 21.56
CA GLN A 301 -40.04 26.45 20.13
C GLN A 301 -38.88 25.84 19.34
N ALA A 302 -39.21 25.19 18.23
CA ALA A 302 -38.24 24.90 17.17
C ALA A 302 -37.67 26.20 16.58
N ASP A 303 -36.39 26.19 16.24
CA ASP A 303 -35.77 27.20 15.39
C ASP A 303 -34.88 26.52 14.34
N THR A 304 -34.88 27.04 13.12
CA THR A 304 -34.13 26.49 11.99
C THR A 304 -32.76 27.14 11.89
N SER A 305 -31.70 26.35 11.74
CA SER A 305 -30.40 26.86 11.28
C SER A 305 -29.74 25.86 10.35
N ASP A 306 -29.33 26.35 9.17
CA ASP A 306 -28.71 25.55 8.12
C ASP A 306 -27.31 25.08 8.56
N ASN A 307 -27.01 23.78 8.40
CA ASN A 307 -25.65 23.28 8.53
C ASN A 307 -25.07 23.00 7.14
N ALA A 308 -24.49 24.05 6.54
CA ALA A 308 -23.77 23.96 5.28
C ALA A 308 -22.26 23.89 5.54
N ASP A 309 -21.72 22.68 5.63
CA ASP A 309 -20.28 22.44 5.56
C ASP A 309 -20.00 21.38 4.48
N LEU A 310 -19.34 21.81 3.41
CA LEU A 310 -18.98 20.97 2.26
C LEU A 310 -17.58 20.39 2.48
N ALA A 311 -17.52 19.21 3.08
CA ALA A 311 -16.30 18.41 3.08
C ALA A 311 -16.07 17.88 1.65
N GLN A 312 -14.97 18.33 1.04
CA GLN A 312 -14.71 18.20 -0.39
C GLN A 312 -14.22 16.78 -0.76
N GLU A 313 -14.85 16.17 -1.77
CA GLU A 313 -14.45 14.86 -2.30
C GLU A 313 -13.07 14.89 -3.00
N GLY A 314 -12.42 13.73 -3.05
CA GLY A 314 -11.06 13.55 -3.58
C GLY A 314 -10.86 12.29 -4.43
N CYS A 315 -11.91 11.76 -5.06
CA CYS A 315 -11.76 10.70 -6.06
C CYS A 315 -11.14 11.28 -7.35
N SER A 316 -10.13 10.61 -7.91
CA SER A 316 -9.45 11.06 -9.14
C SER A 316 -10.00 10.36 -10.39
N GLU A 317 -10.21 11.13 -11.45
CA GLU A 317 -10.85 10.70 -12.71
C GLU A 317 -9.95 9.80 -13.58
N PRO A 318 -10.52 8.83 -14.33
CA PRO A 318 -9.85 8.16 -15.45
C PRO A 318 -10.44 8.56 -16.82
N SER A 319 -9.71 9.34 -17.62
CA SER A 319 -10.06 9.74 -19.02
C SER A 319 -8.89 10.50 -19.69
N GLU A 320 -8.55 10.39 -20.98
CA GLU A 320 -8.98 9.53 -22.12
C GLU A 320 -7.77 9.21 -23.06
N LEU A 321 -7.88 8.13 -23.84
CA LEU A 321 -7.57 7.90 -25.29
C LEU A 321 -6.56 8.81 -26.05
N ALA A 322 -5.78 8.40 -27.08
CA ALA A 322 -5.67 7.19 -27.92
C ALA A 322 -4.15 6.92 -28.26
N GLU A 323 -3.61 6.34 -29.36
CA GLU A 323 -4.05 5.90 -30.72
C GLU A 323 -3.02 4.87 -31.29
N ASP A 324 -3.46 3.95 -32.18
CA ASP A 324 -2.76 3.09 -33.20
C ASP A 324 -1.22 2.81 -33.16
N ASN A 325 -0.73 1.60 -33.53
CA ASN A 325 -0.89 0.98 -34.87
C ASN A 325 -0.54 -0.55 -34.94
N GLU A 326 -0.81 -1.17 -36.08
CA GLU A 326 -0.88 -2.62 -36.41
C GLU A 326 0.40 -3.49 -36.28
N GLY A 327 0.21 -4.81 -36.14
CA GLY A 327 1.29 -5.82 -36.09
C GLY A 327 0.90 -7.30 -36.32
N ASN A 328 0.27 -7.62 -37.46
CA ASN A 328 -0.19 -8.97 -37.88
C ASN A 328 0.71 -10.19 -37.55
N ASN A 329 0.11 -11.33 -37.13
CA ASN A 329 0.05 -12.59 -37.93
C ASN A 329 -0.77 -13.72 -37.25
N GLU A 330 -1.37 -14.59 -38.08
CA GLU A 330 -2.25 -15.71 -37.71
C GLU A 330 -1.55 -17.10 -37.71
N PRO A 331 -2.22 -18.22 -37.28
CA PRO A 331 -1.53 -19.37 -36.69
C PRO A 331 -1.32 -20.61 -37.58
N THR A 332 -0.45 -21.51 -37.10
CA THR A 332 -0.45 -22.95 -37.40
C THR A 332 -0.12 -23.72 -36.11
N GLY A 333 -0.62 -24.93 -35.82
CA GLY A 333 -1.48 -25.81 -36.62
C GLY A 333 -0.84 -27.19 -36.82
N GLY A 334 -0.92 -28.08 -35.82
CA GLY A 334 -0.31 -29.42 -35.94
C GLY A 334 -0.47 -30.32 -34.72
N ASN A 335 -1.45 -31.23 -34.77
CA ASN A 335 -1.49 -32.49 -34.03
C ASN A 335 -1.59 -33.60 -35.10
N PRO A 336 -0.91 -34.77 -34.96
CA PRO A 336 -1.70 -35.93 -34.52
C PRO A 336 -0.93 -37.06 -33.76
N THR A 337 -1.64 -37.72 -32.85
CA THR A 337 -1.69 -39.19 -32.56
C THR A 337 -0.42 -40.05 -32.56
N GLY A 338 -0.26 -40.86 -31.49
CA GLY A 338 0.61 -42.05 -31.49
C GLY A 338 0.28 -43.03 -30.36
N ASP A 339 -0.56 -44.03 -30.63
CA ASP A 339 -0.87 -45.14 -29.70
C ASP A 339 0.28 -46.16 -29.59
N ASN A 340 0.47 -46.72 -28.38
CA ASN A 340 0.89 -48.11 -28.04
C ASN A 340 0.89 -48.20 -26.49
N ILE A 341 0.07 -48.97 -25.75
CA ILE A 341 -0.38 -50.37 -25.80
C ILE A 341 0.50 -51.34 -24.97
N ILE A 342 0.01 -51.60 -23.74
CA ILE A 342 0.04 -52.82 -22.89
C ILE A 342 1.38 -53.38 -22.35
N GLU A 343 1.46 -53.46 -21.01
CA GLU A 343 1.74 -54.60 -20.10
C GLU A 343 1.98 -53.96 -18.72
N ASP A 344 1.04 -53.90 -17.77
CA ASP A 344 0.21 -54.93 -17.11
C ASP A 344 1.01 -55.94 -16.27
N ASP A 345 0.89 -55.83 -14.94
CA ASP A 345 1.00 -56.96 -14.02
C ASP A 345 0.19 -56.64 -12.74
N THR A 346 -0.82 -57.46 -12.46
CA THR A 346 -1.73 -57.30 -11.31
C THR A 346 -1.31 -58.19 -10.15
N ASP A 347 -1.58 -57.78 -8.92
CA ASP A 347 -1.86 -58.77 -7.88
C ASP A 347 -2.99 -58.29 -6.94
N ALA A 348 -4.06 -59.06 -6.87
CA ALA A 348 -5.28 -58.73 -6.14
C ALA A 348 -5.65 -59.87 -5.19
N ILE A 349 -5.93 -59.54 -3.92
CA ILE A 349 -6.37 -60.51 -2.91
C ILE A 349 -7.76 -60.14 -2.37
N ASN A 350 -8.72 -60.97 -2.72
CA ASN A 350 -10.12 -61.04 -2.26
C ASN A 350 -10.62 -62.46 -2.68
N PRO A 351 -11.78 -63.00 -2.26
CA PRO A 351 -12.72 -62.56 -1.22
C PRO A 351 -13.17 -63.68 -0.24
N SER A 352 -13.98 -63.31 0.76
CA SER A 352 -15.13 -64.08 1.28
C SER A 352 -15.88 -63.17 2.27
N GLU A 353 -17.10 -62.72 2.00
CA GLU A 353 -18.37 -63.35 2.45
C GLU A 353 -18.55 -63.39 3.98
N SER A 354 -19.71 -63.07 4.57
CA SER A 354 -20.91 -62.36 4.08
C SER A 354 -21.89 -62.22 5.25
N GLU A 355 -22.60 -61.10 5.40
CA GLU A 355 -24.01 -61.11 5.84
C GLU A 355 -24.68 -59.76 5.55
N SER A 356 -26.01 -59.76 5.54
CA SER A 356 -26.87 -58.66 5.09
C SER A 356 -27.81 -58.22 6.21
N ASP A 357 -27.90 -56.91 6.44
CA ASP A 357 -29.03 -56.30 7.16
C ASP A 357 -29.52 -55.08 6.39
N GLU A 358 -30.83 -55.01 6.15
CA GLU A 358 -31.49 -53.82 5.61
C GLU A 358 -31.73 -52.83 6.76
N ALA A 359 -30.95 -51.75 6.80
CA ALA A 359 -31.15 -50.66 7.75
C ALA A 359 -31.63 -49.41 7.01
N SER A 360 -32.83 -48.94 7.38
CA SER A 360 -33.50 -47.77 6.81
C SER A 360 -32.61 -46.54 6.74
N SER A 361 -32.70 -45.78 5.65
CA SER A 361 -32.20 -44.40 5.59
C SER A 361 -33.02 -43.53 6.54
N THR A 362 -32.54 -43.35 7.76
CA THR A 362 -32.96 -42.22 8.60
C THR A 362 -32.22 -40.99 8.10
N ASN A 363 -32.92 -40.10 7.39
CA ASN A 363 -32.59 -38.69 7.47
C ASN A 363 -32.62 -38.34 8.96
N VAL A 364 -31.48 -37.94 9.51
CA VAL A 364 -31.49 -37.14 10.73
C VAL A 364 -31.58 -35.71 10.24
N GLU A 365 -32.81 -35.26 10.05
CA GLU A 365 -33.11 -33.84 10.05
C GLU A 365 -32.85 -33.37 11.49
N ASP A 366 -31.65 -32.83 11.73
CA ASP A 366 -31.32 -32.14 12.97
C ASP A 366 -32.16 -30.85 13.02
N GLU A 367 -33.38 -30.95 13.55
CA GLU A 367 -34.28 -29.83 13.85
C GLU A 367 -33.60 -28.88 14.85
N SER A 368 -32.81 -27.95 14.31
CA SER A 368 -32.15 -26.89 15.07
C SER A 368 -33.18 -25.83 15.46
N ASN A 369 -33.93 -26.11 16.53
CA ASN A 369 -34.94 -25.21 17.08
C ASN A 369 -34.30 -23.98 17.73
N PHE A 370 -33.84 -23.05 16.90
CA PHE A 370 -33.50 -21.68 17.27
C PHE A 370 -34.78 -20.96 17.72
N SER A 371 -34.70 -20.15 18.78
CA SER A 371 -35.85 -19.37 19.22
C SER A 371 -36.12 -18.18 18.28
N SER A 372 -37.33 -17.63 18.31
CA SER A 372 -37.69 -16.45 17.52
C SER A 372 -36.66 -15.32 17.66
N ALA A 373 -36.23 -15.02 18.89
CA ALA A 373 -35.22 -14.00 19.18
C ALA A 373 -33.83 -14.26 18.55
N GLN A 374 -33.48 -15.51 18.22
CA GLN A 374 -32.24 -15.79 17.47
C GLN A 374 -32.40 -15.51 15.98
N TRP A 375 -33.57 -15.83 15.41
CA TRP A 375 -33.92 -15.47 14.04
C TRP A 375 -34.04 -13.94 13.87
N GLU A 376 -34.67 -13.24 14.82
CA GLU A 376 -34.75 -11.77 14.87
C GLU A 376 -33.34 -11.14 14.85
N ILE A 377 -32.43 -11.60 15.73
CA ILE A 377 -31.05 -11.08 15.78
C ILE A 377 -30.30 -11.29 14.46
N LEU A 378 -30.48 -12.44 13.80
CA LEU A 378 -29.87 -12.75 12.50
C LEU A 378 -30.48 -11.93 11.36
N ALA A 379 -31.81 -11.82 11.34
CA ALA A 379 -32.55 -11.03 10.35
C ALA A 379 -32.18 -9.54 10.43
N ASP A 380 -32.14 -8.97 11.64
CA ASP A 380 -31.65 -7.61 11.90
C ASP A 380 -30.21 -7.42 11.39
N LEU A 381 -29.30 -8.35 11.71
CA LEU A 381 -27.89 -8.26 11.34
C LEU A 381 -27.72 -8.25 9.82
N LEU A 382 -28.41 -9.15 9.11
CA LEU A 382 -28.35 -9.25 7.65
C LEU A 382 -29.06 -8.08 6.96
N ASP A 383 -30.19 -7.61 7.48
CA ASP A 383 -30.90 -6.44 6.93
C ASP A 383 -30.07 -5.15 7.11
N ALA A 384 -29.48 -4.96 8.29
CA ALA A 384 -28.58 -3.85 8.57
C ALA A 384 -27.29 -3.92 7.74
N PHE A 385 -26.70 -5.10 7.54
CA PHE A 385 -25.59 -5.27 6.59
C PHE A 385 -25.98 -4.84 5.18
N LEU A 386 -27.07 -5.40 4.65
CA LEU A 386 -27.48 -5.19 3.25
C LEU A 386 -28.00 -3.77 2.96
N SER A 387 -28.35 -2.99 3.99
CA SER A 387 -28.85 -1.62 3.88
C SER A 387 -27.91 -0.54 4.42
N SER A 388 -26.76 -0.88 5.01
CA SER A 388 -25.83 0.11 5.57
C SER A 388 -25.13 0.92 4.47
N ASP A 389 -25.21 2.25 4.58
CA ASP A 389 -24.43 3.20 3.79
C ASP A 389 -22.95 3.28 4.23
N GLU A 390 -22.55 2.58 5.31
CA GLU A 390 -21.17 2.53 5.80
C GLU A 390 -20.23 1.85 4.79
N ASP A 391 -18.99 2.34 4.77
CA ASP A 391 -17.90 1.77 4.00
C ASP A 391 -17.33 0.50 4.66
N SER A 392 -16.88 -0.44 3.85
CA SER A 392 -16.07 -1.57 4.33
C SER A 392 -14.72 -1.05 4.80
N GLU A 393 -14.28 -1.41 6.02
CA GLU A 393 -12.89 -1.11 6.42
C GLU A 393 -11.94 -2.12 5.76
N ASP A 394 -11.07 -1.63 4.90
CA ASP A 394 -10.03 -2.44 4.29
C ASP A 394 -9.00 -2.89 5.35
N TYR A 395 -8.64 -4.17 5.31
CA TYR A 395 -7.63 -4.76 6.18
C TYR A 395 -6.26 -4.08 6.04
N HIS A 396 -5.88 -3.73 4.81
CA HIS A 396 -4.58 -3.15 4.51
C HIS A 396 -4.54 -1.64 4.81
N ASP A 397 -5.70 -0.94 4.78
CA ASP A 397 -5.86 0.35 5.46
C ASP A 397 -5.70 0.22 6.99
N ALA A 398 -6.33 -0.78 7.61
CA ALA A 398 -6.19 -1.02 9.05
C ALA A 398 -4.72 -1.33 9.43
N LEU A 399 -4.01 -2.05 8.56
CA LEU A 399 -2.58 -2.33 8.68
C LEU A 399 -1.74 -1.05 8.55
N ALA A 400 -2.04 -0.19 7.57
CA ALA A 400 -1.37 1.09 7.42
C ALA A 400 -1.58 2.01 8.64
N LYS A 401 -2.81 2.06 9.19
CA LYS A 401 -3.17 2.78 10.42
C LYS A 401 -2.40 2.25 11.65
N GLU A 402 -2.22 0.94 11.79
CA GLU A 402 -1.43 0.37 12.90
C GLU A 402 0.08 0.61 12.72
N ILE A 403 0.60 0.55 11.48
CA ILE A 403 2.00 0.87 11.18
C ILE A 403 2.28 2.37 11.46
N GLU A 404 1.40 3.30 11.09
CA GLU A 404 1.46 4.71 11.55
C GLU A 404 1.41 4.79 13.08
N GLY A 405 0.47 4.05 13.68
CA GLY A 405 0.29 3.97 15.12
C GLY A 405 1.52 3.46 15.87
N ILE A 406 2.40 2.67 15.24
CA ILE A 406 3.67 2.23 15.82
C ILE A 406 4.79 3.23 15.51
N ALA A 407 4.97 3.60 14.23
CA ALA A 407 6.04 4.50 13.78
C ALA A 407 5.99 5.90 14.42
N SER A 408 4.80 6.38 14.79
CA SER A 408 4.59 7.65 15.51
C SER A 408 4.98 7.61 16.99
N LYS A 409 5.11 6.41 17.60
CA LYS A 409 5.53 6.23 19.01
C LYS A 409 7.05 6.08 19.18
N VAL A 410 7.78 5.80 18.09
CA VAL A 410 9.25 5.65 18.09
C VAL A 410 9.92 7.02 18.18
N SER A 411 10.86 7.19 19.11
CA SER A 411 11.58 8.46 19.30
C SER A 411 12.69 8.68 18.26
N ASP A 412 13.04 9.94 18.02
CA ASP A 412 14.07 10.33 17.04
C ASP A 412 15.43 9.67 17.31
N ASP A 413 15.82 9.51 18.59
CA ASP A 413 17.04 8.77 18.98
C ASP A 413 17.02 7.30 18.48
N VAL A 414 15.86 6.64 18.53
CA VAL A 414 15.69 5.25 18.07
C VAL A 414 15.64 5.21 16.54
N LYS A 415 15.00 6.18 15.88
CA LYS A 415 15.06 6.32 14.42
C LYS A 415 16.48 6.62 13.91
N ALA A 416 17.32 7.27 14.71
CA ALA A 416 18.72 7.53 14.37
C ALA A 416 19.66 6.31 14.53
N GLU A 417 19.38 5.38 15.46
CA GLU A 417 20.19 4.16 15.63
C GLU A 417 19.65 2.94 14.84
N PHE A 418 18.33 2.79 14.77
CA PHE A 418 17.63 1.60 14.25
C PHE A 418 16.62 1.91 13.13
N GLY A 419 16.36 3.18 12.85
CA GLY A 419 15.63 3.59 11.66
C GLY A 419 16.45 3.41 10.38
N ALA A 420 15.83 3.71 9.24
CA ALA A 420 16.46 3.64 7.94
C ALA A 420 15.77 4.61 6.97
N SER A 421 16.52 5.45 6.25
CA SER A 421 15.99 6.35 5.22
C SER A 421 16.46 5.91 3.83
N GLU A 422 15.69 6.20 2.78
CA GLU A 422 16.22 6.05 1.41
C GLU A 422 17.51 6.88 1.23
N TRP A 423 17.66 7.98 1.97
CA TRP A 423 18.83 8.85 1.93
C TRP A 423 20.13 8.18 2.37
N ASP A 424 20.07 7.10 3.17
CA ASP A 424 21.24 6.29 3.58
C ASP A 424 21.77 5.33 2.49
N ILE A 425 20.97 5.02 1.47
CA ILE A 425 21.34 4.03 0.46
C ILE A 425 22.26 4.67 -0.61
N PRO A 426 23.46 4.15 -0.91
CA PRO A 426 24.22 4.65 -2.05
C PRO A 426 23.53 4.29 -3.37
N ASP A 427 23.13 5.31 -4.16
CA ASP A 427 22.48 5.16 -5.48
C ASP A 427 23.45 4.48 -6.47
N LEU A 428 24.70 4.94 -6.48
CA LEU A 428 25.81 4.24 -7.12
C LEU A 428 26.79 3.75 -6.05
N LEU A 429 26.99 2.44 -5.95
CA LEU A 429 28.10 1.88 -5.20
C LEU A 429 29.41 2.17 -5.94
N ILE A 430 30.23 3.08 -5.41
CA ILE A 430 31.57 3.35 -5.95
C ILE A 430 32.48 2.19 -5.57
N ASP A 431 32.53 1.18 -6.44
CA ASP A 431 33.44 0.06 -6.34
C ASP A 431 34.82 0.38 -6.96
N LEU A 432 35.73 -0.60 -6.95
CA LEU A 432 37.08 -0.44 -7.50
C LEU A 432 37.06 -0.21 -9.03
N ASN A 433 36.03 -0.65 -9.75
CA ASN A 433 35.91 -0.44 -11.20
C ASN A 433 35.45 1.01 -11.50
N VAL A 434 34.38 1.47 -10.84
CA VAL A 434 33.88 2.86 -10.92
C VAL A 434 34.95 3.86 -10.51
N TYR A 435 35.69 3.58 -9.43
CA TYR A 435 36.79 4.43 -8.97
C TYR A 435 37.95 4.46 -9.99
N ASN A 436 38.36 3.32 -10.55
CA ASN A 436 39.44 3.28 -11.54
C ASN A 436 39.06 3.97 -12.87
N GLU A 437 37.80 3.91 -13.28
CA GLU A 437 37.27 4.65 -14.43
C GLU A 437 37.38 6.18 -14.20
N ALA A 438 36.93 6.66 -13.03
CA ALA A 438 37.05 8.06 -12.64
C ALA A 438 38.52 8.52 -12.48
N LEU A 439 39.40 7.67 -11.94
CA LEU A 439 40.85 7.91 -11.85
C LEU A 439 41.50 8.00 -13.24
N SER A 440 41.11 7.14 -14.19
CA SER A 440 41.62 7.21 -15.56
C SER A 440 41.19 8.49 -16.28
N LEU A 441 39.97 8.96 -16.03
CA LEU A 441 39.48 10.25 -16.53
C LEU A 441 40.21 11.44 -15.87
N SER A 442 40.40 11.37 -14.54
CA SER A 442 41.05 12.44 -13.77
C SER A 442 42.50 12.66 -14.19
N HIS A 443 43.24 11.61 -14.55
CA HIS A 443 44.59 11.71 -15.11
C HIS A 443 44.62 12.52 -16.42
N SER A 444 43.63 12.35 -17.30
CA SER A 444 43.54 13.11 -18.55
C SER A 444 43.22 14.59 -18.28
N ILE A 445 42.23 14.86 -17.43
CA ILE A 445 41.81 16.22 -17.06
C ILE A 445 42.95 16.95 -16.32
N GLY A 446 43.62 16.27 -15.38
CA GLY A 446 44.75 16.80 -14.61
C GLY A 446 45.96 17.16 -15.48
N SER A 447 46.22 16.39 -16.56
CA SER A 447 47.24 16.74 -17.56
C SER A 447 46.94 18.10 -18.21
N ASP A 448 45.74 18.28 -18.75
CA ASP A 448 45.37 19.51 -19.45
C ASP A 448 45.29 20.72 -18.52
N LEU A 449 44.73 20.54 -17.31
CA LEU A 449 44.72 21.57 -16.28
C LEU A 449 46.15 21.93 -15.79
N SER A 450 47.06 20.95 -15.68
CA SER A 450 48.48 21.19 -15.36
C SER A 450 49.17 22.00 -16.45
N VAL A 451 48.92 21.70 -17.73
CA VAL A 451 49.39 22.55 -18.85
C VAL A 451 48.86 23.97 -18.70
N LEU A 452 47.55 24.15 -18.47
CA LEU A 452 46.94 25.48 -18.27
C LEU A 452 47.48 26.23 -17.05
N GLN A 453 47.87 25.53 -15.98
CA GLN A 453 48.53 26.09 -14.80
C GLN A 453 49.98 26.51 -15.10
N GLN A 454 50.71 25.70 -15.88
CA GLN A 454 52.10 25.94 -16.29
C GLN A 454 52.24 26.98 -17.41
N VAL A 455 51.19 27.28 -18.17
CA VAL A 455 51.14 28.42 -19.10
C VAL A 455 51.24 29.72 -18.31
N LYS A 456 52.50 30.11 -18.06
CA LYS A 456 52.87 31.45 -17.60
C LYS A 456 52.26 32.44 -18.58
N MET A 457 51.30 33.23 -18.09
CA MET A 457 50.85 34.46 -18.74
C MET A 457 52.09 35.26 -19.11
N ARG A 458 52.48 35.26 -20.39
CA ARG A 458 53.68 35.95 -20.88
C ARG A 458 53.44 37.43 -20.66
N GLY A 459 53.96 37.96 -19.54
CA GLY A 459 54.05 39.38 -19.31
C GLY A 459 54.73 40.00 -20.51
N ARG A 460 53.99 40.82 -21.28
CA ARG A 460 54.62 41.63 -22.31
C ARG A 460 55.62 42.53 -21.61
N ASN A 461 56.91 42.36 -21.92
CA ASN A 461 57.98 43.25 -21.47
C ASN A 461 57.56 44.68 -21.76
N LYS A 462 57.19 45.44 -20.73
CA LYS A 462 56.82 46.84 -20.88
C LYS A 462 58.09 47.66 -21.03
N THR A 463 58.04 48.68 -21.87
CA THR A 463 59.14 49.62 -22.05
C THR A 463 58.78 50.99 -21.53
N HIS A 464 59.75 51.65 -20.90
CA HIS A 464 59.58 52.91 -20.20
C HIS A 464 60.75 53.86 -20.51
N GLU A 465 60.55 55.16 -20.29
CA GLU A 465 61.59 56.18 -20.54
C GLU A 465 62.75 56.15 -19.54
N ARG A 466 62.65 55.35 -18.48
CA ARG A 466 63.66 55.20 -17.42
C ARG A 466 63.68 53.75 -16.93
N GLY A 467 64.86 53.25 -16.57
CA GLY A 467 65.06 51.91 -16.03
C GLY A 467 66.55 51.56 -15.95
N ILE A 468 66.85 50.29 -15.67
CA ILE A 468 68.23 49.80 -15.48
C ILE A 468 68.74 49.01 -16.70
N THR A 469 67.84 48.34 -17.44
CA THR A 469 68.19 47.48 -18.58
C THR A 469 67.55 48.03 -19.86
N PHE A 470 68.31 48.11 -20.94
CA PHE A 470 67.80 48.54 -22.25
C PHE A 470 67.12 47.39 -23.00
N ASP A 471 66.10 47.71 -23.79
CA ASP A 471 65.61 46.82 -24.84
C ASP A 471 66.33 47.14 -26.16
N GLY A 472 67.22 46.25 -26.61
CA GLY A 472 68.11 46.51 -27.75
C GLY A 472 67.39 46.90 -29.04
N ASN A 473 66.20 46.33 -29.29
CA ASN A 473 65.42 46.62 -30.50
C ASN A 473 64.83 48.04 -30.48
N ARG A 474 64.49 48.56 -29.31
CA ARG A 474 63.99 49.95 -29.14
C ARG A 474 65.12 50.96 -28.91
N LEU A 475 66.25 50.56 -28.34
CA LEU A 475 67.43 51.41 -28.19
C LEU A 475 67.94 51.94 -29.53
N ILE A 476 67.88 51.14 -30.59
CA ILE A 476 68.21 51.57 -31.97
C ILE A 476 67.30 52.72 -32.44
N LEU A 477 66.03 52.71 -32.04
CA LEU A 477 65.04 53.73 -32.40
C LEU A 477 65.16 55.03 -31.58
N SER A 478 66.06 55.09 -30.58
CA SER A 478 66.30 56.31 -29.80
C SER A 478 66.74 57.50 -30.65
N GLN A 479 67.50 57.25 -31.72
CA GLN A 479 67.91 58.26 -32.70
C GLN A 479 66.72 58.85 -33.49
N MET A 480 65.59 58.15 -33.55
CA MET A 480 64.33 58.59 -34.16
C MET A 480 63.38 59.22 -33.13
N GLY A 481 63.85 59.50 -31.91
CA GLY A 481 63.07 60.16 -30.86
C GLY A 481 62.27 59.21 -29.95
N VAL A 482 62.38 57.88 -30.13
CA VAL A 482 61.72 56.90 -29.23
C VAL A 482 62.40 56.94 -27.86
N ARG A 483 61.65 57.36 -26.83
CA ARG A 483 62.19 57.58 -25.47
C ARG A 483 62.06 56.35 -24.58
N ASP A 484 61.03 55.54 -24.79
CA ASP A 484 60.73 54.35 -23.99
C ASP A 484 61.59 53.14 -24.42
N VAL A 485 62.88 53.22 -24.10
CA VAL A 485 63.92 52.26 -24.49
C VAL A 485 64.38 51.32 -23.36
N PHE A 486 63.93 51.56 -22.12
CA PHE A 486 64.28 50.71 -20.98
C PHE A 486 63.24 49.61 -20.79
N ARG A 487 63.68 48.37 -20.62
CA ARG A 487 62.84 47.22 -20.31
C ARG A 487 62.53 47.20 -18.82
N ALA A 488 61.26 47.32 -18.45
CA ALA A 488 60.80 46.92 -17.14
C ALA A 488 60.66 45.38 -17.09
N GLN A 489 61.01 44.77 -15.97
CA GLN A 489 60.58 43.40 -15.70
C GLN A 489 59.04 43.40 -15.64
N SER A 490 58.40 42.60 -16.48
CA SER A 490 56.98 42.34 -16.31
C SER A 490 56.80 41.50 -15.05
N GLU A 491 55.96 41.94 -14.11
CA GLU A 491 55.46 41.07 -13.05
C GLU A 491 54.83 39.84 -13.70
N SER A 492 55.46 38.67 -13.52
CA SER A 492 54.78 37.41 -13.79
C SER A 492 53.68 37.28 -12.73
N LYS A 493 52.44 37.59 -13.13
CA LYS A 493 51.26 37.27 -12.33
C LYS A 493 51.19 35.75 -12.18
N ASN A 494 51.84 35.24 -11.13
CA ASN A 494 51.61 33.90 -10.63
C ASN A 494 50.11 33.78 -10.40
N ARG A 495 49.47 32.77 -11.02
CA ARG A 495 48.07 32.47 -10.68
C ARG A 495 48.00 32.23 -9.17
N GLY A 496 47.02 32.86 -8.53
CA GLY A 496 46.72 32.64 -7.12
C GLY A 496 46.15 31.23 -6.89
N HIS A 497 45.65 31.01 -5.69
CA HIS A 497 44.80 29.85 -5.43
C HIS A 497 43.44 30.05 -6.11
N VAL A 498 42.83 28.96 -6.57
CA VAL A 498 41.52 28.94 -7.24
C VAL A 498 40.64 27.97 -6.48
N GLY A 499 39.53 28.46 -5.93
CA GLY A 499 38.45 27.61 -5.45
C GLY A 499 37.57 27.19 -6.62
N LEU A 500 37.28 25.89 -6.72
CA LEU A 500 36.29 25.31 -7.62
C LEU A 500 35.16 24.74 -6.75
N VAL A 501 33.94 25.24 -6.95
CA VAL A 501 32.74 24.63 -6.36
C VAL A 501 32.05 23.85 -7.47
N LEU A 502 31.87 22.55 -7.25
CA LEU A 502 31.09 21.68 -8.12
C LEU A 502 29.72 21.49 -7.47
N VAL A 503 28.66 21.74 -8.23
CA VAL A 503 27.27 21.53 -7.81
C VAL A 503 26.70 20.44 -8.71
N ARG A 504 26.25 19.35 -8.10
CA ARG A 504 25.69 18.17 -8.79
C ARG A 504 24.19 18.11 -8.54
N ASP A 505 23.41 18.09 -9.62
CA ASP A 505 21.99 17.78 -9.53
C ASP A 505 21.78 16.33 -9.09
N ILE A 506 20.85 16.13 -8.16
CA ILE A 506 20.35 14.82 -7.71
C ILE A 506 18.81 14.74 -7.74
N SER A 507 18.15 15.63 -8.50
CA SER A 507 16.70 15.65 -8.72
C SER A 507 16.17 14.33 -9.30
N ALA A 508 14.85 14.09 -9.20
CA ALA A 508 14.19 12.91 -9.77
C ALA A 508 14.51 12.72 -11.27
N SER A 509 14.76 13.83 -11.98
CA SER A 509 15.10 13.82 -13.41
C SER A 509 16.45 13.16 -13.74
N MET A 510 17.30 12.93 -12.73
CA MET A 510 18.60 12.25 -12.82
C MET A 510 18.50 10.72 -12.81
N ALA A 511 17.35 10.15 -12.39
CA ALA A 511 17.08 8.72 -12.49
C ALA A 511 16.87 8.28 -13.95
N ASN A 512 16.25 9.14 -14.77
CA ASN A 512 16.04 8.91 -16.20
C ASN A 512 17.37 8.60 -16.91
N ASP A 513 17.37 7.58 -17.77
CA ASP A 513 18.56 7.09 -18.51
C ASP A 513 19.81 6.84 -17.64
N GLU A 514 19.64 6.57 -16.34
CA GLU A 514 20.75 6.42 -15.36
C GLU A 514 21.73 7.61 -15.33
N ARG A 515 21.28 8.83 -15.70
CA ARG A 515 22.13 10.04 -15.83
C ARG A 515 22.97 10.33 -14.59
N TYR A 516 22.45 9.99 -13.41
CA TYR A 516 23.16 10.10 -12.14
C TYR A 516 24.51 9.35 -12.11
N ILE A 517 24.63 8.18 -12.76
CA ILE A 517 25.88 7.40 -12.83
C ILE A 517 26.97 8.20 -13.54
N HIS A 518 26.62 8.84 -14.67
CA HIS A 518 27.53 9.69 -15.42
C HIS A 518 27.88 10.98 -14.65
N ALA A 519 26.92 11.56 -13.91
CA ALA A 519 27.16 12.73 -13.06
C ALA A 519 28.15 12.43 -11.93
N ILE A 520 27.93 11.34 -11.17
CA ILE A 520 28.83 10.91 -10.07
C ILE A 520 30.24 10.64 -10.58
N LYS A 521 30.39 9.88 -11.67
CA LYS A 521 31.71 9.59 -12.27
C LYS A 521 32.45 10.85 -12.72
N SER A 522 31.73 11.79 -13.35
CA SER A 522 32.32 13.05 -13.86
C SER A 522 32.75 13.98 -12.73
N ASP A 523 31.92 14.11 -11.70
CA ASP A 523 32.16 14.93 -10.51
C ASP A 523 33.35 14.40 -9.71
N LEU A 524 33.40 13.08 -9.48
CA LEU A 524 34.54 12.39 -8.85
C LEU A 524 35.84 12.59 -9.65
N ALA A 525 35.82 12.35 -10.97
CA ALA A 525 36.98 12.51 -11.83
C ALA A 525 37.52 13.95 -11.87
N LEU A 526 36.62 14.95 -11.92
CA LEU A 526 37.00 16.36 -11.93
C LEU A 526 37.58 16.81 -10.58
N SER A 527 37.04 16.32 -9.46
CA SER A 527 37.59 16.59 -8.13
C SER A 527 38.99 16.01 -7.95
N MET A 528 39.19 14.73 -8.29
CA MET A 528 40.52 14.10 -8.26
C MET A 528 41.54 14.83 -9.14
N ALA A 529 41.11 15.31 -10.32
CA ALA A 529 41.96 16.09 -11.22
C ALA A 529 42.33 17.45 -10.61
N ALA A 530 41.40 18.12 -9.94
CA ALA A 530 41.64 19.40 -9.28
C ALA A 530 42.59 19.26 -8.08
N GLU A 531 42.44 18.22 -7.25
CA GLU A 531 43.31 17.98 -6.09
C GLU A 531 44.76 17.66 -6.47
N SER A 532 45.00 17.07 -7.65
CA SER A 532 46.36 16.83 -8.14
C SER A 532 47.18 18.11 -8.38
N LEU A 533 46.56 19.29 -8.32
CA LEU A 533 47.15 20.58 -8.66
C LEU A 533 47.25 21.49 -7.45
N SER A 534 48.48 21.77 -6.99
CA SER A 534 48.81 22.47 -5.72
C SER A 534 48.35 23.94 -5.54
N LYS A 535 47.39 24.40 -6.35
CA LYS A 535 46.75 25.72 -6.28
C LYS A 535 45.25 25.68 -6.59
N MET A 536 44.70 24.53 -6.93
CA MET A 536 43.25 24.35 -7.04
C MET A 536 42.76 23.67 -5.77
N HIS A 537 41.67 24.19 -5.23
CA HIS A 537 40.96 23.61 -4.11
C HIS A 537 39.54 23.31 -4.59
N VAL A 538 39.02 22.10 -4.34
CA VAL A 538 37.69 21.69 -4.82
C VAL A 538 36.77 21.36 -3.66
N SER A 539 35.55 21.89 -3.73
CA SER A 539 34.43 21.57 -2.84
C SER A 539 33.27 21.07 -3.70
N ASN A 540 32.56 20.05 -3.22
CA ASN A 540 31.46 19.42 -3.95
C ASN A 540 30.18 19.55 -3.12
N ILE A 541 29.08 19.85 -3.81
CA ILE A 541 27.76 20.14 -3.26
C ILE A 541 26.73 19.35 -4.07
N VAL A 542 25.75 18.73 -3.40
CA VAL A 542 24.58 18.09 -4.04
C VAL A 542 23.32 18.92 -3.78
N PHE A 543 22.43 18.97 -4.77
CA PHE A 543 21.16 19.70 -4.75
C PHE A 543 20.12 18.97 -5.61
N PRO A 544 18.82 18.94 -5.24
CA PRO A 544 18.26 19.33 -3.94
C PRO A 544 18.51 18.23 -2.90
N PHE A 545 18.63 18.60 -1.62
CA PHE A 545 18.79 17.66 -0.50
C PHE A 545 17.57 17.69 0.44
N LYS A 546 17.45 16.72 1.37
CA LYS A 546 16.23 16.58 2.23
C LYS A 546 16.22 17.53 3.43
N GLU A 547 17.29 17.53 4.22
CA GLU A 547 17.38 18.32 5.46
C GLU A 547 17.67 19.82 5.22
N SER A 548 18.14 20.15 4.02
CA SER A 548 18.59 21.47 3.59
C SER A 548 18.49 21.56 2.07
N GLU A 549 18.37 22.76 1.50
CA GLU A 549 18.29 22.93 0.04
C GLU A 549 19.45 22.23 -0.69
N PHE A 550 20.64 22.18 -0.09
CA PHE A 550 21.83 21.49 -0.59
C PHE A 550 22.63 20.86 0.56
N GLU A 551 23.46 19.85 0.25
CA GLU A 551 24.45 19.29 1.19
C GLU A 551 25.88 19.47 0.63
N ILE A 552 26.84 19.85 1.48
CA ILE A 552 28.26 19.94 1.11
C ILE A 552 28.91 18.58 1.34
N ILE A 553 28.91 17.73 0.31
CA ILE A 553 29.50 16.39 0.38
C ILE A 553 31.04 16.40 0.56
N LYS A 554 31.71 17.50 0.19
CA LYS A 554 33.16 17.68 0.36
C LYS A 554 33.55 19.14 0.52
N THR A 555 34.30 19.49 1.57
CA THR A 555 34.87 20.84 1.75
C THR A 555 36.22 21.02 1.05
N PHE A 556 36.71 22.26 0.98
CA PHE A 556 38.02 22.59 0.39
C PHE A 556 39.22 21.99 1.14
N ASP A 557 39.06 21.64 2.42
CA ASP A 557 40.13 21.15 3.30
C ASP A 557 40.17 19.62 3.42
N GLN A 558 39.13 18.92 2.94
CA GLN A 558 39.05 17.46 2.87
C GLN A 558 39.57 16.95 1.53
N SER A 559 40.14 15.74 1.48
CA SER A 559 40.46 15.03 0.24
C SER A 559 39.24 14.30 -0.36
N VAL A 560 39.33 13.90 -1.64
CA VAL A 560 38.35 12.98 -2.24
C VAL A 560 38.33 11.63 -1.54
N GLU A 561 39.46 11.11 -1.07
CA GLU A 561 39.52 9.80 -0.39
C GLU A 561 38.78 9.80 0.96
N GLU A 562 38.90 10.89 1.74
CA GLU A 562 38.18 11.06 3.01
C GLU A 562 36.67 11.29 2.85
N SER A 563 36.22 11.72 1.66
CA SER A 563 34.82 12.06 1.36
C SER A 563 34.14 11.07 0.39
N LEU A 564 34.84 10.02 -0.06
CA LEU A 564 34.43 9.16 -1.18
C LEU A 564 33.04 8.53 -1.01
N SER A 565 32.66 8.15 0.22
CA SER A 565 31.33 7.59 0.52
C SER A 565 30.19 8.57 0.24
N LYS A 566 30.41 9.88 0.36
CA LYS A 566 29.38 10.90 0.10
C LYS A 566 29.17 11.17 -1.38
N PHE A 567 30.11 10.77 -2.25
CA PHE A 567 29.95 10.89 -3.70
C PHE A 567 28.88 9.95 -4.28
N THR A 568 28.34 9.00 -3.51
CA THR A 568 27.39 7.98 -4.02
C THR A 568 25.95 8.46 -4.28
N LEU A 569 25.59 9.68 -3.85
CA LEU A 569 24.24 10.24 -3.96
C LEU A 569 23.98 10.84 -5.36
N GLY A 570 22.92 10.45 -6.04
CA GLY A 570 22.72 10.72 -7.46
C GLY A 570 21.29 11.03 -7.93
N CYS A 571 20.26 10.48 -7.28
CA CYS A 571 18.88 10.61 -7.77
C CYS A 571 17.84 10.47 -6.65
N LYS A 572 17.81 11.43 -5.71
CA LYS A 572 16.96 11.40 -4.49
C LYS A 572 16.03 12.59 -4.30
N GLY A 573 16.21 13.67 -5.03
CA GLY A 573 15.34 14.84 -4.94
C GLY A 573 13.94 14.52 -5.44
N TYR A 574 12.90 14.66 -4.60
CA TYR A 574 11.51 14.36 -4.96
C TYR A 574 10.99 15.20 -6.15
N TYR A 575 11.46 16.44 -6.29
CA TYR A 575 11.10 17.34 -7.38
C TYR A 575 11.98 17.13 -8.62
N THR A 576 11.48 17.46 -9.81
CA THR A 576 12.36 17.65 -10.97
C THR A 576 13.01 19.03 -10.88
N LEU A 577 14.18 19.21 -11.51
CA LEU A 577 14.85 20.52 -11.54
C LEU A 577 14.04 21.62 -12.29
N ARG A 578 12.93 21.26 -12.95
CA ARG A 578 11.98 22.19 -13.57
C ARG A 578 10.95 22.75 -12.58
N ASP A 579 10.69 22.05 -11.49
CA ASP A 579 9.71 22.45 -10.47
C ASP A 579 10.34 23.35 -9.39
N LEU A 580 11.67 23.52 -9.46
CA LEU A 580 12.52 24.31 -8.57
C LEU A 580 13.03 25.62 -9.22
N LEU A 581 12.58 25.97 -10.44
CA LEU A 581 13.08 27.10 -11.26
C LEU A 581 11.97 27.95 -11.89
#